data_AF-A0A2B4RJN9-F1
#
_entry.id   AF-A0A2B4RJN9-F1
#
_cell.length_a   1.000
_cell.length_b   1.000
_cell.length_c   1.000
_cell.angle_alpha   90.00
_cell.angle_beta   90.00
_cell.angle_gamma   90.00
#
_symmetry.space_group_name_H-M   'P 1'
#
loop_
_entity.id
_entity.type
_entity.pdbx_description
1 polymer ?
#
loop_
_entity_poly.entity_id
_entity_poly.type
_entity_poly.pdbx_seq_one_letter_code
_entity_poly.pdbx_strand_id
1 'polypeptide(L)'
;MAETLGNENPTGYDEDFLERVEEDYLCEICHLPLGDPLQAKCGHRFCKGCLEEHFRRLENDGQPSTCPVDRDVLDRDKPDVFADKAVERQILFFAVKCPCDDCQWTGELRNQRDHIGTCLKYPVTCPNSCGLSIPRELMLSHTRDECPHTMISCPYVMMGCETKKKVQLTLIDQQEDEDERENVIKLINPERSSAHFARPKEKENLACGFPKFITHEKLNSRKYLLNDSLLIQVEIQEPCK
;
A
#
# COMPACT_ATOMS: atom_id res chain seq x y z
N MET A 1 -10.26 26.07 -24.85
CA MET A 1 -9.18 25.28 -25.47
C MET A 1 -8.36 24.67 -24.35
N ALA A 2 -8.79 23.50 -23.90
CA ALA A 2 -8.07 22.61 -22.97
C ALA A 2 -8.84 21.29 -23.04
N GLU A 3 -8.49 20.47 -24.03
CA GLU A 3 -9.07 19.14 -24.21
C GLU A 3 -8.33 18.16 -23.29
N THR A 4 -9.08 17.68 -22.30
CA THR A 4 -9.04 16.33 -21.70
C THR A 4 -7.67 15.63 -21.66
N LEU A 5 -7.01 15.70 -20.50
CA LEU A 5 -6.03 14.71 -20.05
C LEU A 5 -6.75 13.36 -19.89
N GLY A 6 -6.56 12.48 -20.87
CA GLY A 6 -6.89 11.06 -20.74
C GLY A 6 -6.09 10.48 -19.58
N ASN A 7 -6.78 9.78 -18.69
CA ASN A 7 -6.21 9.14 -17.52
C ASN A 7 -5.46 7.88 -17.97
N GLU A 8 -4.21 8.03 -18.40
CA GLU A 8 -3.35 6.93 -18.86
C GLU A 8 -2.13 6.84 -17.96
N ASN A 9 -2.08 5.78 -17.14
CA ASN A 9 -0.92 5.52 -16.29
C ASN A 9 0.32 5.41 -17.19
N PRO A 10 1.35 6.24 -16.97
CA PRO A 10 2.57 6.16 -17.76
C PRO A 10 3.18 4.77 -17.59
N THR A 11 3.60 4.17 -18.71
CA THR A 11 4.23 2.83 -18.71
C THR A 11 5.75 2.88 -18.66
N GLY A 12 6.33 4.08 -18.67
CA GLY A 12 7.74 4.30 -18.38
C GLY A 12 8.04 4.23 -16.88
N TYR A 13 9.33 4.23 -16.53
CA TYR A 13 9.77 4.22 -15.15
C TYR A 13 9.69 5.62 -14.54
N ASP A 14 8.86 5.78 -13.52
CA ASP A 14 8.74 7.01 -12.70
C ASP A 14 9.50 6.86 -11.37
N GLU A 15 10.60 6.12 -11.41
CA GLU A 15 11.44 5.88 -10.22
C GLU A 15 12.37 7.06 -9.98
N ASP A 16 12.79 7.22 -8.73
CA ASP A 16 13.79 8.24 -8.39
C ASP A 16 15.20 7.75 -8.73
N PHE A 17 15.66 8.10 -9.93
CA PHE A 17 17.02 7.85 -10.41
C PHE A 17 18.04 8.74 -9.71
N LEU A 18 19.20 8.17 -9.35
CA LEU A 18 20.29 8.93 -8.70
C LEU A 18 21.02 9.87 -9.67
N GLU A 19 20.99 9.54 -10.96
CA GLU A 19 21.59 10.31 -12.03
C GLU A 19 20.52 10.66 -13.08
N ARG A 20 20.74 11.78 -13.78
CA ARG A 20 19.83 12.16 -14.86
C ARG A 20 19.94 11.14 -15.98
N VAL A 21 18.80 10.55 -16.34
CA VAL A 21 18.67 9.68 -17.51
C VAL A 21 18.77 10.52 -18.78
N GLU A 22 19.62 10.10 -19.72
CA GLU A 22 19.81 10.77 -21.01
C GLU A 22 18.55 10.71 -21.88
N GLU A 23 18.36 11.70 -22.74
CA GLU A 23 17.16 11.86 -23.57
C GLU A 23 16.93 10.66 -24.51
N ASP A 24 18.00 10.02 -24.98
CA ASP A 24 17.98 8.83 -25.83
C ASP A 24 17.28 7.61 -25.19
N TYR A 25 17.13 7.63 -23.86
CA TYR A 25 16.47 6.59 -23.06
C TYR A 25 15.06 6.96 -22.62
N LEU A 26 14.54 8.11 -23.04
CA LEU A 26 13.19 8.56 -22.71
C LEU A 26 12.19 8.14 -23.78
N CYS A 27 10.95 7.95 -23.37
CA CYS A 27 9.83 7.68 -24.25
C CYS A 27 9.35 8.96 -24.92
N GLU A 28 9.18 8.93 -26.25
CA GLU A 28 8.66 10.07 -27.01
C GLU A 28 7.17 10.39 -26.74
N ILE A 29 6.45 9.52 -26.02
CA ILE A 29 5.04 9.74 -25.64
C ILE A 29 4.92 10.20 -24.18
N CYS A 30 5.46 9.44 -23.22
CA CYS A 30 5.28 9.74 -21.79
C CYS A 30 6.44 10.54 -21.18
N HIS A 31 7.54 10.73 -21.92
CA HIS A 31 8.74 11.47 -21.51
C HIS A 31 9.44 10.93 -20.25
N LEU A 32 9.10 9.70 -19.84
CA LEU A 32 9.78 8.96 -18.78
C LEU A 32 10.79 7.98 -19.39
N PRO A 33 11.81 7.53 -18.62
CA PRO A 33 12.67 6.41 -19.00
C PRO A 33 11.87 5.20 -19.51
N LEU A 34 12.26 4.64 -20.65
CA LEU A 34 11.47 3.65 -21.36
C LEU A 34 11.25 2.36 -20.54
N GLY A 35 9.99 2.02 -20.28
CA GLY A 35 9.57 0.72 -19.74
C GLY A 35 9.17 -0.23 -20.87
N ASP A 36 9.73 -1.45 -20.89
CA ASP A 36 9.59 -2.41 -21.99
C ASP A 36 9.81 -1.73 -23.37
N PRO A 37 11.02 -1.20 -23.65
CA PRO A 37 11.26 -0.34 -24.81
C PRO A 37 11.03 -1.06 -26.15
N LEU A 38 10.31 -0.38 -27.03
CA LEU A 38 10.15 -0.73 -28.43
C LEU A 38 10.87 0.32 -29.29
N GLN A 39 11.54 -0.14 -30.34
CA GLN A 39 12.10 0.72 -31.39
C GLN A 39 11.34 0.48 -32.68
N ALA A 40 10.86 1.57 -33.30
CA ALA A 40 10.27 1.54 -34.62
C ALA A 40 11.37 1.54 -35.70
N LYS A 41 11.06 1.06 -36.91
CA LYS A 41 12.00 1.06 -38.06
C LYS A 41 12.52 2.45 -38.42
N CYS A 42 11.77 3.50 -38.12
CA CYS A 42 12.18 4.90 -38.33
C CYS A 42 13.19 5.39 -37.28
N GLY A 43 13.45 4.60 -36.23
CA GLY A 43 14.46 4.87 -35.21
C GLY A 43 13.91 5.34 -33.87
N HIS A 44 12.67 5.87 -33.82
CA HIS A 44 12.04 6.38 -32.61
C HIS A 44 11.73 5.27 -31.59
N ARG A 45 11.81 5.62 -30.29
CA ARG A 45 11.65 4.69 -29.17
C ARG A 45 10.44 5.05 -28.30
N PHE A 46 9.75 4.01 -27.84
CA PHE A 46 8.54 4.14 -27.04
C PHE A 46 8.47 3.05 -25.97
N CYS A 47 7.79 3.33 -24.86
CA CYS A 47 7.36 2.25 -23.98
C CYS A 47 6.35 1.38 -24.73
N LYS A 48 6.40 0.06 -24.53
CA LYS A 48 5.47 -0.88 -25.15
C LYS A 48 4.01 -0.44 -24.96
N GLY A 49 3.61 -0.18 -23.72
CA GLY A 49 2.23 0.20 -23.43
C GLY A 49 1.83 1.55 -24.03
N CYS A 50 2.75 2.51 -24.14
CA CYS A 50 2.47 3.79 -24.79
C CYS A 50 2.21 3.62 -26.30
N LEU A 51 3.06 2.86 -27.00
CA LEU A 51 2.89 2.65 -28.44
C LEU A 51 1.66 1.77 -28.76
N GLU A 52 1.41 0.73 -27.96
CA GLU A 52 0.21 -0.11 -28.10
C GLU A 52 -1.08 0.70 -27.89
N GLU A 53 -1.10 1.60 -26.91
CA GLU A 53 -2.23 2.51 -26.69
C GLU A 53 -2.44 3.46 -27.87
N HIS A 54 -1.36 4.01 -28.42
CA HIS A 54 -1.43 4.86 -29.61
C HIS A 54 -2.02 4.10 -30.81
N PHE A 55 -1.55 2.89 -31.08
CA PHE A 55 -2.10 2.05 -32.15
C PHE A 55 -3.57 1.72 -31.91
N ARG A 56 -3.98 1.43 -30.68
CA ARG A 56 -5.39 1.18 -30.32
C ARG A 56 -6.28 2.37 -30.66
N ARG A 57 -5.82 3.61 -30.45
CA ARG A 57 -6.55 4.83 -30.81
C ARG A 57 -6.72 4.97 -32.33
N LEU A 58 -5.64 4.77 -33.07
CA LEU A 58 -5.67 4.81 -34.53
C LEU A 58 -6.62 3.74 -35.11
N GLU A 59 -6.58 2.52 -34.58
CA GLU A 59 -7.48 1.44 -34.99
C GLU A 59 -8.96 1.80 -34.74
N ASN A 60 -9.28 2.42 -33.60
CA ASN A 60 -10.63 2.90 -33.29
C ASN A 60 -11.12 3.99 -34.26
N ASP A 61 -10.20 4.83 -34.74
CA ASP A 61 -10.47 5.89 -35.72
C ASP A 61 -10.41 5.38 -37.18
N GLY A 62 -10.18 4.08 -37.41
CA GLY A 62 -10.03 3.50 -38.74
C GLY A 62 -8.78 3.98 -39.49
N GLN A 63 -7.77 4.45 -38.76
CA GLN A 63 -6.50 4.95 -39.29
C GLN A 63 -5.43 3.85 -39.30
N PRO A 64 -4.47 3.90 -40.24
CA PRO A 64 -3.35 2.97 -40.24
C PRO A 64 -2.43 3.20 -39.05
N SER A 65 -1.83 2.13 -38.52
CA SER A 65 -0.79 2.22 -37.50
C SER A 65 0.39 3.05 -38.01
N THR A 66 0.67 4.17 -37.33
CA THR A 66 1.73 5.10 -37.69
C THR A 66 2.57 5.45 -36.47
N CYS A 67 3.81 5.87 -36.70
CA CYS A 67 4.68 6.39 -35.66
C CYS A 67 4.12 7.72 -35.12
N PRO A 68 4.02 7.91 -33.78
CA PRO A 68 3.55 9.16 -33.18
C PRO A 68 4.37 10.41 -33.55
N VAL A 69 5.65 10.24 -33.90
CA VAL A 69 6.60 11.35 -34.08
C VAL A 69 6.65 11.83 -35.53
N ASP A 70 6.87 10.92 -36.47
CA ASP A 70 7.11 11.24 -37.90
C ASP A 70 6.00 10.75 -38.83
N ARG A 71 4.99 10.03 -38.28
CA ARG A 71 3.86 9.43 -39.01
C ARG A 71 4.25 8.37 -40.03
N ASP A 72 5.45 7.80 -39.93
CA ASP A 72 5.83 6.64 -40.75
C ASP A 72 4.86 5.48 -40.51
N VAL A 73 4.42 4.83 -41.58
CA VAL A 73 3.51 3.68 -41.51
C VAL A 73 4.25 2.48 -40.92
N LEU A 74 3.72 1.94 -39.83
CA LEU A 74 4.28 0.80 -39.10
C LEU A 74 3.39 -0.42 -39.31
N ASP A 75 3.85 -1.37 -40.13
CA ASP A 75 3.12 -2.59 -40.44
C ASP A 75 3.27 -3.61 -39.30
N ARG A 76 2.16 -3.98 -38.66
CA ARG A 76 2.13 -4.93 -37.53
C ARG A 76 2.43 -6.37 -37.92
N ASP A 77 2.27 -6.72 -39.21
CA ASP A 77 2.60 -8.05 -39.74
C ASP A 77 4.08 -8.17 -40.14
N LYS A 78 4.82 -7.06 -40.07
CA LYS A 78 6.25 -6.97 -40.38
C LYS A 78 7.04 -6.58 -39.11
N PRO A 79 8.36 -6.80 -39.08
CA PRO A 79 9.21 -6.35 -37.98
C PRO A 79 9.48 -4.84 -38.02
N ASP A 80 8.45 -4.03 -38.25
CA ASP A 80 8.54 -2.57 -38.26
C ASP A 80 8.64 -1.98 -36.85
N VAL A 81 8.28 -2.78 -35.83
CA VAL A 81 8.42 -2.46 -34.41
C VAL A 81 9.01 -3.69 -33.72
N PHE A 82 10.09 -3.48 -32.97
CA PHE A 82 10.79 -4.57 -32.29
C PHE A 82 11.25 -4.15 -30.90
N ALA A 83 11.42 -5.14 -30.01
CA ALA A 83 11.89 -4.89 -28.66
C ALA A 83 13.37 -4.43 -28.68
N ASP A 84 13.65 -3.28 -28.07
CA ASP A 84 15.00 -2.73 -27.97
C ASP A 84 15.71 -3.29 -26.74
N LYS A 85 16.20 -4.54 -26.87
CA LYS A 85 16.88 -5.24 -25.78
C LYS A 85 18.22 -4.62 -25.38
N ALA A 86 18.83 -3.80 -26.23
CA ALA A 86 20.04 -3.08 -25.87
C ALA A 86 19.70 -1.91 -24.91
N VAL A 87 18.71 -1.09 -25.28
CA VAL A 87 18.22 0.01 -24.44
C VAL A 87 17.60 -0.50 -23.15
N GLU A 88 16.83 -1.58 -23.19
CA GLU A 88 16.25 -2.19 -21.97
C GLU A 88 17.35 -2.51 -20.93
N ARG A 89 18.45 -3.14 -21.35
CA ARG A 89 19.55 -3.49 -20.44
C ARG A 89 20.22 -2.26 -19.84
N GLN A 90 20.37 -1.20 -20.64
CA GLN A 90 21.00 0.04 -20.21
C GLN A 90 20.12 0.76 -19.18
N ILE A 91 18.82 0.87 -19.45
CA ILE A 91 17.86 1.48 -18.53
C ILE A 91 17.84 0.74 -17.19
N LEU A 92 17.80 -0.60 -17.25
CA LEU A 92 17.80 -1.47 -16.08
C LEU A 92 19.10 -1.44 -15.26
N PHE A 93 20.17 -0.81 -15.77
CA PHE A 93 21.44 -0.66 -15.07
C PHE A 93 21.54 0.66 -14.30
N PHE A 94 20.70 1.66 -14.59
CA PHE A 94 20.71 2.90 -13.83
C PHE A 94 20.42 2.66 -12.35
N ALA A 95 21.10 3.43 -11.50
CA ALA A 95 20.91 3.36 -10.06
C ALA A 95 19.68 4.18 -9.64
N VAL A 96 18.83 3.57 -8.81
CA VAL A 96 17.64 4.18 -8.21
C VAL A 96 17.70 4.07 -6.69
N LYS A 97 16.96 4.95 -6.00
CA LYS A 97 16.71 4.78 -4.56
C LYS A 97 15.48 3.89 -4.32
N CYS A 98 15.41 3.33 -3.12
CA CYS A 98 14.18 2.74 -2.63
C CYS A 98 13.08 3.82 -2.54
N PRO A 99 11.84 3.54 -2.96
CA PRO A 99 10.72 4.50 -2.84
C PRO A 99 10.25 4.72 -1.39
N CYS A 100 10.78 3.96 -0.43
CA CYS A 100 10.51 4.18 0.99
C CYS A 100 11.48 5.22 1.55
N ASP A 101 10.95 6.34 2.05
CA ASP A 101 11.73 7.50 2.55
C ASP A 101 12.81 7.12 3.59
N ASP A 102 12.48 6.19 4.49
CA ASP A 102 13.41 5.80 5.56
C ASP A 102 14.41 4.72 5.12
N CYS A 103 14.32 4.22 3.89
CA CYS A 103 15.24 3.20 3.37
C CYS A 103 16.43 3.83 2.65
N GLN A 104 17.64 3.46 3.06
CA GLN A 104 18.88 3.94 2.45
C GLN A 104 19.37 3.07 1.27
N TRP A 105 18.59 2.07 0.86
CA TRP A 105 19.00 1.20 -0.22
C TRP A 105 19.04 1.97 -1.54
N THR A 106 20.14 1.77 -2.26
CA THR A 106 20.33 2.22 -3.63
C THR A 106 20.92 1.09 -4.44
N GLY A 107 20.52 0.94 -5.69
CA GLY A 107 21.05 -0.09 -6.57
C GLY A 107 20.48 -0.01 -7.98
N GLU A 108 20.89 -0.93 -8.85
CA GLU A 108 20.36 -1.02 -10.21
C GLU A 108 18.83 -1.19 -10.22
N LEU A 109 18.15 -0.50 -11.14
CA LEU A 109 16.70 -0.53 -11.31
C LEU A 109 16.15 -1.97 -11.37
N ARG A 110 16.85 -2.89 -12.04
CA ARG A 110 16.44 -4.31 -12.11
C ARG A 110 16.28 -5.00 -10.76
N ASN A 111 17.03 -4.56 -9.73
CA ASN A 111 17.04 -5.17 -8.40
C ASN A 111 16.06 -4.49 -7.43
N GLN A 112 15.41 -3.40 -7.84
CA GLN A 112 14.56 -2.60 -6.97
C GLN A 112 13.33 -3.40 -6.47
N ARG A 113 12.69 -4.18 -7.36
CA ARG A 113 11.54 -5.02 -6.97
C ARG A 113 11.91 -6.08 -5.94
N ASP A 114 13.06 -6.73 -6.11
CA ASP A 114 13.58 -7.73 -5.18
C ASP A 114 13.90 -7.11 -3.82
N HIS A 115 14.49 -5.91 -3.83
CA HIS A 115 14.68 -5.13 -2.63
C HIS A 115 13.35 -4.79 -1.94
N ILE A 116 12.37 -4.22 -2.65
CA ILE A 116 11.05 -3.88 -2.10
C ILE A 116 10.38 -5.11 -1.43
N GLY A 117 10.53 -6.28 -2.04
CA GLY A 117 10.03 -7.55 -1.51
C GLY A 117 10.60 -7.92 -0.14
N THR A 118 11.81 -7.44 0.20
CA THR A 118 12.53 -7.76 1.44
C THR A 118 12.77 -6.56 2.35
N CYS A 119 12.47 -5.34 1.87
CA CYS A 119 12.70 -4.11 2.60
C CYS A 119 11.89 -4.07 3.89
N LEU A 120 12.60 -3.89 5.00
CA LEU A 120 12.04 -3.85 6.36
C LEU A 120 11.16 -2.61 6.61
N LYS A 121 11.46 -1.52 5.92
CA LYS A 121 10.79 -0.23 6.08
C LYS A 121 9.63 -0.04 5.11
N TYR A 122 9.61 -0.83 4.04
CA TYR A 122 8.58 -0.74 3.02
C TYR A 122 7.20 -1.05 3.63
N PRO A 123 6.21 -0.16 3.47
CA PRO A 123 4.87 -0.39 3.99
C PRO A 123 4.19 -1.57 3.29
N VAL A 124 3.67 -2.51 4.08
CA VAL A 124 2.92 -3.66 3.58
C VAL A 124 1.57 -3.75 4.29
N THR A 125 0.55 -4.20 3.55
CA THR A 125 -0.80 -4.35 4.09
C THR A 125 -0.83 -5.39 5.20
N CYS A 126 -1.54 -5.08 6.28
CA CYS A 126 -1.69 -5.99 7.41
C CYS A 126 -2.34 -7.33 6.97
N PRO A 127 -1.78 -8.49 7.37
CA PRO A 127 -2.32 -9.81 7.01
C PRO A 127 -3.67 -10.12 7.67
N ASN A 128 -4.03 -9.41 8.75
CA ASN A 128 -5.36 -9.52 9.36
C ASN A 128 -6.40 -8.62 8.65
N SER A 129 -6.04 -8.04 7.50
CA SER A 129 -6.91 -7.20 6.68
C SER A 129 -7.57 -6.07 7.48
N CYS A 130 -6.83 -5.43 8.38
CA CYS A 130 -7.33 -4.29 9.16
C CYS A 130 -7.35 -2.97 8.37
N GLY A 131 -6.93 -2.98 7.10
CA GLY A 131 -6.89 -1.82 6.22
C GLY A 131 -5.63 -0.95 6.32
N LEU A 132 -4.77 -1.18 7.32
CA LEU A 132 -3.54 -0.39 7.51
C LEU A 132 -2.35 -0.96 6.71
N SER A 133 -1.55 -0.06 6.15
CA SER A 133 -0.23 -0.33 5.57
C SER A 133 0.85 0.04 6.58
N ILE A 134 1.69 -0.92 6.95
CA ILE A 134 2.61 -0.80 8.09
C ILE A 134 4.00 -1.24 7.65
N PRO A 135 5.09 -0.56 8.09
CA PRO A 135 6.44 -1.02 7.85
C PRO A 135 6.62 -2.49 8.24
N ARG A 136 7.25 -3.27 7.37
CA ARG A 136 7.42 -4.72 7.54
C ARG A 136 8.03 -5.10 8.90
N GLU A 137 9.00 -4.33 9.38
CA GLU A 137 9.64 -4.54 10.69
C GLU A 137 8.69 -4.35 11.88
N LEU A 138 7.67 -3.50 11.75
CA LEU A 138 6.66 -3.26 12.79
C LEU A 138 5.45 -4.20 12.68
N MET A 139 5.38 -5.06 11.66
CA MET A 139 4.22 -5.91 11.42
C MET A 139 3.99 -6.93 12.55
N LEU A 140 5.07 -7.44 13.15
CA LEU A 140 4.97 -8.38 14.26
C LEU A 140 4.43 -7.70 15.52
N SER A 141 4.88 -6.49 15.86
CA SER A 141 4.29 -5.75 16.98
C SER A 141 2.85 -5.38 16.65
N HIS A 142 2.58 -4.86 15.46
CA HIS A 142 1.22 -4.51 15.07
C HIS A 142 0.22 -5.68 15.20
N THR A 143 0.48 -6.79 14.51
CA THR A 143 -0.44 -7.95 14.48
C THR A 143 -0.65 -8.58 15.85
N ARG A 144 0.29 -8.40 16.77
CA ARG A 144 0.22 -8.94 18.13
C ARG A 144 -0.44 -7.93 19.08
N ASP A 145 -0.04 -6.67 19.02
CA ASP A 145 -0.22 -5.64 20.06
C ASP A 145 -1.31 -4.60 19.72
N GLU A 146 -1.50 -4.27 18.45
CA GLU A 146 -2.19 -3.04 18.04
C GLU A 146 -3.32 -3.28 17.02
N CYS A 147 -3.22 -4.35 16.23
CA CYS A 147 -4.12 -4.63 15.12
C CYS A 147 -5.56 -4.92 15.60
N PRO A 148 -6.58 -4.12 15.21
CA PRO A 148 -7.97 -4.30 15.63
C PRO A 148 -8.60 -5.65 15.27
N HIS A 149 -7.98 -6.40 14.36
CA HIS A 149 -8.42 -7.73 13.92
C HIS A 149 -7.58 -8.88 14.52
N THR A 150 -6.76 -8.62 15.55
CA THR A 150 -6.01 -9.69 16.23
C THR A 150 -6.94 -10.63 16.98
N MET A 151 -6.86 -11.92 16.66
CA MET A 151 -7.53 -13.00 17.40
C MET A 151 -6.67 -13.40 18.61
N ILE A 152 -7.29 -13.47 19.78
CA ILE A 152 -6.60 -13.84 21.02
C ILE A 152 -6.80 -15.33 21.28
N SER A 153 -5.71 -16.06 21.46
CA SER A 153 -5.74 -17.47 21.84
C SER A 153 -6.09 -17.64 23.32
N CYS A 154 -6.80 -18.73 23.63
CA CYS A 154 -7.05 -19.10 25.02
C CYS A 154 -5.73 -19.41 25.76
N PRO A 155 -5.53 -18.92 27.00
CA PRO A 155 -4.36 -19.26 27.82
C PRO A 155 -4.13 -20.78 28.02
N TYR A 156 -5.17 -21.59 27.82
CA TYR A 156 -5.13 -23.05 27.92
C TYR A 156 -4.89 -23.74 26.57
N VAL A 157 -4.37 -23.04 25.55
CA VAL A 157 -4.05 -23.63 24.24
C VAL A 157 -3.11 -24.84 24.37
N MET A 158 -2.15 -24.78 25.30
CA MET A 158 -1.23 -25.90 25.58
C MET A 158 -1.92 -27.09 26.28
N MET A 159 -3.12 -26.88 26.81
CA MET A 159 -3.98 -27.92 27.40
C MET A 159 -5.06 -28.39 26.41
N GLY A 160 -4.96 -28.02 25.11
CA GLY A 160 -5.86 -28.44 24.05
C GLY A 160 -7.06 -27.51 23.79
N CYS A 161 -7.08 -26.30 24.35
CA CYS A 161 -8.18 -25.37 24.10
C CYS A 161 -7.98 -24.61 22.77
N GLU A 162 -8.86 -24.86 21.80
CA GLU A 162 -8.81 -24.22 20.48
C GLU A 162 -9.61 -22.90 20.39
N THR A 163 -10.21 -22.48 21.50
CA THR A 163 -10.99 -21.26 21.57
C THR A 163 -10.13 -20.03 21.29
N LYS A 164 -10.54 -19.24 20.30
CA LYS A 164 -10.05 -17.88 20.08
C LYS A 164 -11.15 -16.90 20.43
N LYS A 165 -10.80 -15.82 21.13
CA LYS A 165 -11.73 -14.75 21.52
C LYS A 165 -11.28 -13.42 20.95
N LYS A 166 -12.22 -12.51 20.75
CA LYS A 166 -11.95 -11.10 20.50
C LYS A 166 -12.63 -10.32 21.60
N VAL A 167 -11.85 -9.51 22.32
CA VAL A 167 -12.38 -8.58 23.33
C VAL A 167 -12.03 -7.17 22.88
N GLN A 168 -13.05 -6.38 22.61
CA GLN A 168 -12.93 -5.05 22.04
C GLN A 168 -13.64 -4.02 22.93
N LEU A 169 -12.95 -2.93 23.24
CA LEU A 169 -13.50 -1.70 23.80
C LEU A 169 -13.63 -0.68 22.67
N THR A 170 -14.81 -0.10 22.49
CA THR A 170 -15.05 0.93 21.49
C THR A 170 -15.57 2.18 22.18
N LEU A 171 -14.82 3.28 22.12
CA LEU A 171 -15.32 4.60 22.46
C LEU A 171 -16.08 5.15 21.24
N ILE A 172 -17.37 5.40 21.44
CA ILE A 172 -18.28 5.77 20.36
C ILE A 172 -18.19 7.28 20.09
N ASP A 173 -18.02 7.64 18.82
CA ASP A 173 -18.26 9.00 18.35
C ASP A 173 -19.77 9.21 18.23
N GLN A 174 -20.34 10.07 19.08
CA GLN A 174 -21.79 10.22 19.24
C GLN A 174 -22.38 11.18 18.17
N GLN A 175 -21.88 11.14 16.94
CA GLN A 175 -22.51 11.83 15.81
C GLN A 175 -23.87 11.22 15.50
N GLU A 176 -24.80 12.05 15.02
CA GLU A 176 -26.16 11.62 14.68
C GLU A 176 -26.15 10.71 13.46
N ASP A 177 -25.37 11.09 12.44
CA ASP A 177 -25.10 10.26 11.27
C ASP A 177 -24.10 9.16 11.63
N GLU A 178 -24.46 7.90 11.36
CA GLU A 178 -23.61 6.75 11.65
C GLU A 178 -22.41 6.63 10.71
N ASP A 179 -22.56 7.08 9.46
CA ASP A 179 -21.52 7.02 8.44
C ASP A 179 -20.39 8.03 8.70
N GLU A 180 -20.69 9.08 9.47
CA GLU A 180 -19.70 10.08 9.91
C GLU A 180 -19.00 9.72 11.23
N ARG A 181 -19.37 8.61 11.88
CA ARG A 181 -18.78 8.23 13.18
C ARG A 181 -17.36 7.71 13.02
N GLU A 182 -16.42 8.31 13.75
CA GLU A 182 -15.05 7.81 13.83
C GLU A 182 -14.78 7.18 15.20
N ASN A 183 -15.36 6.00 15.45
CA ASN A 183 -15.18 5.30 16.72
C ASN A 183 -13.70 4.99 17.02
N VAL A 184 -13.30 5.09 18.28
CA VAL A 184 -11.95 4.70 18.73
C VAL A 184 -12.00 3.31 19.34
N ILE A 185 -11.31 2.37 18.70
CA ILE A 185 -11.33 0.95 19.06
C ILE A 185 -10.03 0.57 19.77
N LYS A 186 -10.15 -0.15 20.89
CA LYS A 186 -9.04 -0.77 21.62
C LYS A 186 -9.32 -2.24 21.85
N LEU A 187 -8.43 -3.11 21.38
CA LEU A 187 -8.46 -4.52 21.73
C LEU A 187 -7.83 -4.79 23.09
N ILE A 188 -8.43 -5.72 23.82
CA ILE A 188 -7.86 -6.26 25.06
C ILE A 188 -7.21 -7.59 24.76
N ASN A 189 -5.88 -7.66 24.79
CA ASN A 189 -5.16 -8.93 24.74
C ASN A 189 -4.88 -9.45 26.18
N PRO A 190 -5.59 -10.48 26.66
CA PRO A 190 -5.40 -11.07 27.99
C PRO A 190 -4.04 -11.71 28.20
N GLU A 191 -3.31 -12.11 27.16
CA GLU A 191 -1.93 -12.62 27.32
C GLU A 191 -0.93 -11.51 27.63
N ARG A 192 -1.25 -10.26 27.27
CA ARG A 192 -0.31 -9.12 27.34
C ARG A 192 -0.49 -8.25 28.57
N SER A 193 -1.61 -8.40 29.27
CA SER A 193 -1.62 -7.94 30.64
C SER A 193 -0.87 -8.94 31.47
N SER A 194 0.05 -8.39 32.25
CA SER A 194 0.52 -8.88 33.54
C SER A 194 -0.62 -9.44 34.43
N ALA A 195 -0.31 -9.74 35.68
CA ALA A 195 -1.25 -10.22 36.70
C ALA A 195 -2.61 -9.46 36.78
N HIS A 196 -2.78 -8.32 36.12
CA HIS A 196 -4.00 -7.51 36.04
C HIS A 196 -5.19 -8.16 35.31
N PHE A 197 -4.99 -8.95 34.24
CA PHE A 197 -6.06 -9.71 33.54
C PHE A 197 -6.08 -11.20 33.94
N ALA A 198 -5.22 -11.62 34.88
CA ALA A 198 -5.35 -12.94 35.49
C ALA A 198 -6.63 -13.02 36.32
N ARG A 199 -7.12 -14.23 36.62
CA ARG A 199 -8.23 -14.40 37.58
C ARG A 199 -7.83 -13.75 38.92
N PRO A 200 -8.60 -12.78 39.45
CA PRO A 200 -8.28 -12.17 40.73
C PRO A 200 -8.23 -13.22 41.84
N LYS A 201 -7.17 -13.16 42.66
CA LYS A 201 -7.05 -13.94 43.89
C LYS A 201 -7.63 -13.19 45.10
N GLU A 202 -7.72 -11.88 44.98
CA GLU A 202 -8.32 -10.94 45.93
C GLU A 202 -9.55 -10.26 45.29
N LYS A 203 -10.14 -9.25 45.96
CA LYS A 203 -11.33 -8.52 45.47
C LYS A 203 -11.17 -7.99 44.03
N GLU A 204 -9.99 -7.48 43.68
CA GLU A 204 -9.67 -6.96 42.35
C GLU A 204 -8.16 -7.09 42.07
N ASN A 205 -7.78 -7.07 40.80
CA ASN A 205 -6.38 -6.91 40.43
C ASN A 205 -6.03 -5.42 40.31
N LEU A 206 -4.86 -5.03 40.78
CA LEU A 206 -4.40 -3.64 40.76
C LEU A 206 -4.02 -3.22 39.34
N ALA A 207 -4.87 -2.50 38.60
CA ALA A 207 -4.65 -2.16 37.19
C ALA A 207 -4.90 -0.67 36.89
N CYS A 208 -4.17 -0.08 35.93
CA CYS A 208 -4.34 1.33 35.51
C CYS A 208 -5.02 1.51 34.14
N GLY A 209 -5.61 0.44 33.57
CA GLY A 209 -6.28 0.49 32.27
C GLY A 209 -5.32 0.81 31.12
N PHE A 210 -5.79 1.58 30.13
CA PHE A 210 -5.02 1.97 28.94
C PHE A 210 -4.67 3.47 29.01
N PRO A 211 -3.51 3.86 29.57
CA PRO A 211 -3.17 5.28 29.78
C PRO A 211 -3.05 6.09 28.49
N LYS A 212 -2.95 5.43 27.33
CA LYS A 212 -2.93 6.03 25.99
C LYS A 212 -4.11 5.55 25.14
N PHE A 213 -5.32 5.52 25.72
CA PHE A 213 -6.53 5.08 25.00
C PHE A 213 -6.94 6.08 23.91
N ILE A 214 -7.00 7.36 24.25
CA ILE A 214 -7.28 8.48 23.33
C ILE A 214 -6.55 9.72 23.85
N THR A 215 -6.02 10.57 22.96
CA THR A 215 -5.44 11.86 23.37
C THR A 215 -6.55 12.82 23.76
N HIS A 216 -6.28 13.73 24.70
CA HIS A 216 -7.27 14.76 25.06
C HIS A 216 -7.63 15.65 23.86
N GLU A 217 -6.70 15.91 22.95
CA GLU A 217 -6.96 16.65 21.71
C GLU A 217 -8.00 15.93 20.84
N LYS A 218 -7.81 14.63 20.56
CA LYS A 218 -8.76 13.83 19.77
C LYS A 218 -10.10 13.63 20.49
N LEU A 219 -10.08 13.47 21.82
CA LEU A 219 -11.30 13.34 22.61
C LEU A 219 -12.22 14.57 22.45
N ASN A 220 -11.63 15.76 22.32
CA ASN A 220 -12.36 17.02 22.14
C ASN A 220 -12.58 17.41 20.67
N SER A 221 -12.04 16.66 19.70
CA SER A 221 -12.12 17.02 18.28
C SER A 221 -13.44 16.58 17.62
N ARG A 222 -14.19 15.66 18.23
CA ARG A 222 -15.48 15.13 17.72
C ARG A 222 -16.46 14.93 18.88
N LYS A 223 -17.63 14.33 18.62
CA LYS A 223 -18.69 14.10 19.62
C LYS A 223 -18.42 12.86 20.49
N TYR A 224 -17.17 12.64 20.90
CA TYR A 224 -16.87 11.57 21.86
C TYR A 224 -17.39 11.90 23.27
N LEU A 225 -17.28 13.17 23.67
CA LEU A 225 -17.86 13.70 24.91
C LEU A 225 -19.08 14.57 24.55
N LEU A 226 -20.28 14.06 24.82
CA LEU A 226 -21.53 14.76 24.54
C LEU A 226 -22.35 14.82 25.83
N ASN A 227 -22.75 16.02 26.26
CA ASN A 227 -23.50 16.24 27.51
C ASN A 227 -22.82 15.57 28.73
N ASP A 228 -21.51 15.81 28.89
CA ASP A 228 -20.67 15.20 29.94
C ASP A 228 -20.71 13.66 30.00
N SER A 229 -21.15 13.03 28.91
CA SER A 229 -21.31 11.59 28.80
C SER A 229 -20.41 11.02 27.71
N LEU A 230 -19.81 9.87 28.00
CA LEU A 230 -19.00 9.09 27.07
C LEU A 230 -19.61 7.68 26.97
N LEU A 231 -19.69 7.15 25.75
CA LEU A 231 -20.22 5.81 25.51
C LEU A 231 -19.09 4.85 25.17
N ILE A 232 -18.94 3.80 25.99
CA ILE A 232 -18.01 2.70 25.74
C ILE A 232 -18.82 1.43 25.48
N GLN A 233 -18.67 0.87 24.28
CA GLN A 233 -19.18 -0.44 23.94
C GLN A 233 -18.10 -1.49 24.19
N VAL A 234 -18.51 -2.60 24.81
CA VAL A 234 -17.65 -3.78 25.00
C VAL A 234 -18.20 -4.91 24.16
N GLU A 235 -17.40 -5.40 23.22
CA GLU A 235 -17.73 -6.56 22.42
C GLU A 235 -16.88 -7.74 22.86
N ILE A 236 -17.53 -8.85 23.20
CA ILE A 236 -16.90 -10.12 23.55
C ILE A 236 -17.38 -11.13 22.51
N GLN A 237 -16.54 -11.41 21.53
CA GLN A 237 -16.81 -12.45 20.55
C GLN A 237 -16.41 -13.79 21.15
N GLU A 238 -17.40 -14.59 21.54
CA GLU A 238 -17.21 -15.99 21.91
C GLU A 238 -16.88 -16.79 20.64
N PRO A 239 -16.03 -17.83 20.73
CA PRO A 239 -15.75 -18.70 19.58
C PRO A 239 -17.07 -19.29 19.04
N CYS A 240 -17.18 -19.46 17.72
CA CYS A 240 -18.21 -20.34 17.15
C CYS A 240 -18.11 -21.72 17.83
N LYS A 241 -19.25 -22.21 18.32
CA LYS A 241 -19.38 -23.58 18.85
C LYS A 241 -19.25 -24.62 17.75
#